data_AF-A0A7W9H8D4-F1
#
_entry.id   AF-A0A7W9H8D4-F1
#
_cell.length_a   1.000
_cell.length_b   1.000
_cell.length_c   1.000
_cell.angle_alpha   90.00
_cell.angle_beta   90.00
_cell.angle_gamma   90.00
#
_symmetry.space_group_name_H-M   'P 1'
#
loop_
_entity.id
_entity.type
_entity.pdbx_description
1 polymer ?
#
loop_
_entity_poly.entity_id
_entity_poly.type
_entity_poly.pdbx_seq_one_letter_code
_entity_poly.pdbx_strand_id
1 'polypeptide(L)'
;MRRPSARPSQPTPHPLPATPTPPPFNAPAARRLRAGLGMTPEHVAHGMRVSYGHPHITPDHVMAWEREAASPSGSELTALAGVLWCSPGELIGRPRTLREHRTARGFAPEDVARAVGHELHAYLRMEETDTWRGTDRQSAALADLLGLRLPDFVTVTGRDAKLGELLRNAVTTRWQAYIRPVAKVVPLDRQFLQDALQGLHQDYQGHMAATLSWGGGSSDAGDAARDFLDRIVEHFWTRIQESPV
;
A
#
# COMPACT_ATOMS: atom_id res chain seq x y z
N MET A 1 -34.90 2.52 -53.61
CA MET A 1 -34.35 1.83 -52.42
C MET A 1 -32.83 1.78 -52.54
N ARG A 2 -32.08 2.55 -51.74
CA ARG A 2 -30.61 2.46 -51.64
C ARG A 2 -30.25 2.07 -50.21
N ARG A 3 -29.56 0.93 -50.06
CA ARG A 3 -28.97 0.45 -48.79
C ARG A 3 -27.72 1.28 -48.49
N PRO A 4 -27.52 1.78 -47.26
CA PRO A 4 -26.27 2.45 -46.89
C PRO A 4 -25.18 1.41 -46.55
N SER A 5 -23.98 1.65 -47.06
CA SER A 5 -22.78 0.83 -46.83
C SER A 5 -22.32 0.88 -45.37
N ALA A 6 -21.93 -0.29 -44.84
CA ALA A 6 -21.38 -0.45 -43.50
C ALA A 6 -19.99 0.21 -43.38
N ARG A 7 -19.77 0.93 -42.27
CA ARG A 7 -18.45 1.48 -41.89
C ARG A 7 -17.54 0.33 -41.39
N PRO A 8 -16.25 0.34 -41.72
CA PRO A 8 -15.30 -0.60 -41.12
C PRO A 8 -15.05 -0.25 -39.64
N SER A 9 -15.15 -1.26 -38.78
CA SER A 9 -14.91 -1.18 -37.34
C SER A 9 -13.45 -0.81 -37.05
N GLN A 10 -13.24 0.24 -36.24
CA GLN A 10 -11.92 0.58 -35.71
C GLN A 10 -11.50 -0.46 -34.65
N PRO A 11 -10.23 -0.90 -34.64
CA PRO A 11 -9.71 -1.75 -33.58
C PRO A 11 -9.61 -0.96 -32.26
N THR A 12 -10.13 -1.54 -31.19
CA THR A 12 -10.00 -1.04 -29.81
C THR A 12 -8.53 -0.96 -29.40
N PRO A 13 -8.07 0.13 -28.77
CA PRO A 13 -6.70 0.20 -28.26
C PRO A 13 -6.53 -0.79 -27.11
N HIS A 14 -5.58 -1.71 -27.25
CA HIS A 14 -5.11 -2.55 -26.15
C HIS A 14 -4.51 -1.65 -25.05
N PRO A 15 -4.86 -1.82 -23.77
CA PRO A 15 -4.18 -1.12 -22.70
C PRO A 15 -2.72 -1.57 -22.67
N LEU A 16 -1.80 -0.61 -22.80
CA LEU A 16 -0.37 -0.85 -22.60
C LEU A 16 -0.14 -1.37 -21.16
N PRO A 17 0.81 -2.29 -20.94
CA PRO A 17 1.17 -2.70 -19.59
C PRO A 17 1.63 -1.48 -18.80
N ALA A 18 1.04 -1.26 -17.63
CA ALA A 18 1.44 -0.18 -16.73
C ALA A 18 2.92 -0.37 -16.39
N THR A 19 3.76 0.61 -16.74
CA THR A 19 5.14 0.65 -16.27
C THR A 19 5.13 0.58 -14.75
N PRO A 20 5.89 -0.34 -14.13
CA PRO A 20 5.88 -0.49 -12.67
C PRO A 20 6.28 0.84 -12.05
N THR A 21 5.39 1.40 -11.24
CA THR A 21 5.60 2.64 -10.51
C THR A 21 6.89 2.50 -9.68
N PRO A 22 7.84 3.45 -9.77
CA PRO A 22 9.02 3.39 -8.92
C PRO A 22 8.60 3.42 -7.45
N PRO A 23 9.29 2.68 -6.57
CA PRO A 23 8.97 2.64 -5.15
C PRO A 23 9.00 4.06 -4.57
N PRO A 24 8.20 4.38 -3.53
CA PRO A 24 8.22 5.70 -2.92
C PRO A 24 9.62 5.93 -2.34
N PHE A 25 10.38 6.82 -2.95
CA PHE A 25 11.75 7.12 -2.59
C PHE A 25 11.82 8.31 -1.63
N ASN A 26 12.52 8.16 -0.52
CA ASN A 26 12.73 9.21 0.46
C ASN A 26 14.02 9.98 0.14
N ALA A 27 13.93 10.93 -0.80
CA ALA A 27 15.06 11.74 -1.24
C ALA A 27 15.73 12.54 -0.10
N PRO A 28 15.00 13.15 0.84
CA PRO A 28 15.61 13.80 2.00
C PRO A 28 16.43 12.84 2.87
N ALA A 29 15.96 11.60 3.08
CA ALA A 29 16.70 10.60 3.85
C ALA A 29 17.98 10.18 3.13
N ALA A 30 17.91 9.92 1.83
CA ALA A 30 19.08 9.57 1.01
C ALA A 30 20.16 10.65 1.07
N ARG A 31 19.77 11.92 0.90
CA ARG A 31 20.68 13.06 0.98
C ARG A 31 21.33 13.19 2.36
N ARG A 32 20.54 13.00 3.43
CA ARG A 32 21.04 13.06 4.81
C ARG A 32 22.06 11.94 5.10
N LEU A 33 21.76 10.71 4.67
CA LEU A 33 22.65 9.56 4.85
C LEU A 33 23.96 9.76 4.09
N ARG A 34 23.90 10.17 2.82
CA ARG A 34 25.09 10.50 2.02
C ARG A 34 25.93 11.59 2.68
N ALA A 35 25.30 12.70 3.10
CA ALA A 35 25.99 13.80 3.75
C ALA A 35 26.64 13.38 5.09
N GLY A 36 25.97 12.52 5.86
CA GLY A 36 26.50 11.95 7.10
C GLY A 36 27.75 11.09 6.90
N LEU A 37 27.89 10.45 5.73
CA LEU A 37 29.08 9.70 5.34
C LEU A 37 30.17 10.57 4.68
N GLY A 38 29.95 11.88 4.51
CA GLY A 38 30.87 12.77 3.80
C GLY A 38 31.04 12.45 2.31
N MET A 39 30.11 11.67 1.72
CA MET A 39 30.19 11.25 0.32
C MET A 39 29.63 12.33 -0.62
N THR A 40 30.25 12.51 -1.78
CA THR A 40 29.68 13.33 -2.86
C THR A 40 28.78 12.47 -3.76
N PRO A 41 27.90 13.06 -4.58
CA PRO A 41 27.13 12.31 -5.57
C PRO A 41 28.02 11.47 -6.52
N GLU A 42 29.24 11.94 -6.81
CA GLU A 42 30.23 11.21 -7.60
C GLU A 42 30.69 9.92 -6.91
N HIS A 43 30.99 9.98 -5.61
CA HIS A 43 31.37 8.79 -4.84
C HIS A 43 30.26 7.73 -4.86
N VAL A 44 29.01 8.17 -4.72
CA VAL A 44 27.84 7.26 -4.76
C VAL A 44 27.67 6.64 -6.15
N ALA A 45 27.67 7.46 -7.20
CA ALA A 45 27.54 6.97 -8.57
C ALA A 45 28.70 6.04 -8.96
N HIS A 46 29.91 6.30 -8.48
CA HIS A 46 31.05 5.41 -8.65
C HIS A 46 30.82 4.06 -7.94
N GLY A 47 30.39 4.07 -6.67
CA GLY A 47 30.09 2.86 -5.91
C GLY A 47 28.98 2.00 -6.55
N MET A 48 27.92 2.63 -7.05
CA MET A 48 26.83 1.91 -7.73
C MET A 48 27.30 1.27 -9.05
N ARG A 49 28.17 1.95 -9.80
CA ARG A 49 28.73 1.41 -11.06
C ARG A 49 29.69 0.26 -10.81
N VAL A 50 30.64 0.43 -9.89
CA VAL A 50 31.75 -0.51 -9.69
C VAL A 50 31.33 -1.71 -8.85
N SER A 51 30.59 -1.49 -7.76
CA SER A 51 30.31 -2.53 -6.77
C SER A 51 28.98 -3.24 -7.00
N TYR A 52 28.03 -2.60 -7.67
CA TYR A 52 26.65 -3.10 -7.80
C TYR A 52 26.18 -3.23 -9.26
N GLY A 53 27.07 -3.07 -10.24
CA GLY A 53 26.77 -3.41 -11.64
C GLY A 53 25.75 -2.49 -12.32
N HIS A 54 25.65 -1.22 -11.91
CA HIS A 54 24.76 -0.23 -12.52
C HIS A 54 25.53 0.80 -13.37
N PRO A 55 26.08 0.43 -14.54
CA PRO A 55 27.04 1.24 -15.31
C PRO A 55 26.49 2.57 -15.82
N HIS A 56 25.16 2.69 -15.98
CA HIS A 56 24.49 3.89 -16.49
C HIS A 56 24.32 5.00 -15.45
N ILE A 57 24.54 4.70 -14.17
CA ILE A 57 24.34 5.67 -13.08
C ILE A 57 25.45 6.72 -13.10
N THR A 58 25.05 7.97 -13.23
CA THR A 58 25.94 9.15 -13.19
C THR A 58 25.69 9.98 -11.92
N PRO A 59 26.59 10.91 -11.57
CA PRO A 59 26.35 11.83 -10.45
C PRO A 59 25.05 12.63 -10.63
N ASP A 60 24.70 12.97 -11.87
CA ASP A 60 23.45 13.66 -12.20
C ASP A 60 22.21 12.84 -11.84
N HIS A 61 22.24 11.51 -11.98
CA HIS A 61 21.14 10.63 -11.54
C HIS A 61 20.96 10.72 -10.02
N VAL A 62 22.05 10.64 -9.26
CA VAL A 62 22.02 10.78 -7.79
C VAL A 62 21.47 12.14 -7.39
N MET A 63 21.92 13.21 -8.05
CA MET A 63 21.40 14.56 -7.78
C MET A 63 19.94 14.74 -8.21
N ALA A 64 19.48 14.08 -9.27
CA ALA A 64 18.09 14.10 -9.70
C ALA A 64 17.19 13.38 -8.68
N TRP A 65 17.64 12.23 -8.15
CA TRP A 65 16.94 11.54 -7.07
C TRP A 65 16.85 12.38 -5.80
N GLU A 66 17.94 13.00 -5.37
CA GLU A 66 17.97 13.84 -4.15
C GLU A 66 17.11 15.11 -4.25
N ARG A 67 16.80 15.56 -5.47
CA ARG A 67 15.89 16.70 -5.73
C ARG A 67 14.47 16.28 -6.07
N GLU A 68 14.15 14.99 -5.94
CA GLU A 68 12.84 14.42 -6.29
C GLU A 68 12.46 14.63 -7.78
N ALA A 69 13.45 14.93 -8.63
CA ALA A 69 13.25 15.11 -10.07
C ALA A 69 13.17 13.76 -10.82
N ALA A 70 13.64 12.69 -10.19
CA ALA A 70 13.55 11.31 -10.65
C ALA A 70 13.47 10.36 -9.44
N SER A 71 13.13 9.09 -9.67
CA SER A 71 13.15 8.06 -8.62
C SER A 71 13.93 6.83 -9.07
N PRO A 72 14.74 6.20 -8.19
CA PRO A 72 15.45 4.98 -8.53
C PRO A 72 14.46 3.82 -8.70
N SER A 73 14.79 2.90 -9.60
CA SER A 73 14.16 1.58 -9.67
C SER A 73 14.47 0.75 -8.42
N GLY A 74 13.73 -0.35 -8.18
CA GLY A 74 13.96 -1.20 -7.01
C GLY A 74 15.37 -1.79 -6.90
N SER A 75 16.01 -2.13 -8.03
CA SER A 75 17.40 -2.59 -8.05
C SER A 75 18.37 -1.46 -7.73
N GLU A 76 18.17 -0.28 -8.31
CA GLU A 76 19.00 0.90 -8.04
C GLU A 76 18.88 1.35 -6.59
N LEU A 77 17.69 1.27 -5.99
CA LEU A 77 17.46 1.57 -4.59
C LEU A 77 18.22 0.61 -3.67
N THR A 78 18.21 -0.69 -3.98
CA THR A 78 18.95 -1.70 -3.22
C THR A 78 20.47 -1.46 -3.31
N ALA A 79 20.96 -1.14 -4.51
CA ALA A 79 22.36 -0.77 -4.72
C ALA A 79 22.74 0.53 -3.99
N LEU A 80 21.88 1.55 -4.04
CA LEU A 80 22.07 2.81 -3.32
C LEU A 80 22.14 2.59 -1.81
N ALA A 81 21.26 1.75 -1.26
CA ALA A 81 21.29 1.37 0.15
C ALA A 81 22.62 0.70 0.53
N GLY A 82 23.10 -0.23 -0.31
CA GLY A 82 24.39 -0.88 -0.14
C GLY A 82 25.58 0.09 -0.21
N VAL A 83 25.54 1.11 -1.06
CA VAL A 83 26.59 2.15 -1.14
C VAL A 83 26.54 3.10 0.05
N LEU A 84 25.35 3.41 0.56
CA LEU A 84 25.13 4.28 1.71
C LEU A 84 25.17 3.53 3.05
N TRP A 85 25.50 2.23 3.05
CA TRP A 85 25.60 1.39 4.24
C TRP A 85 24.34 1.44 5.10
N CYS A 86 23.17 1.55 4.46
CA CYS A 86 21.87 1.60 5.11
C CYS A 86 20.98 0.48 4.58
N SER A 87 19.86 0.25 5.27
CA SER A 87 18.83 -0.65 4.80
C SER A 87 18.00 0.02 3.69
N PRO A 88 17.51 -0.73 2.67
CA PRO A 88 16.60 -0.18 1.67
C PRO A 88 15.36 0.49 2.27
N GLY A 89 14.88 -0.01 3.43
CA GLY A 89 13.76 0.57 4.16
C GLY A 89 14.01 1.99 4.68
N GLU A 90 15.26 2.41 4.87
CA GLU A 90 15.61 3.79 5.24
C GLU A 90 15.55 4.76 4.05
N LEU A 91 15.58 4.22 2.83
CA LEU A 91 15.47 4.97 1.58
C LEU A 91 14.07 4.91 0.96
N ILE A 92 13.23 3.99 1.41
CA ILE A 92 11.82 3.89 1.00
C ILE A 92 10.98 4.76 1.96
N GLY A 93 9.99 5.46 1.41
CA GLY A 93 8.93 6.13 2.17
C GLY A 93 8.02 5.11 2.87
N ARG A 94 6.74 5.45 3.10
CA ARG A 94 5.78 4.44 3.59
C ARG A 94 5.51 3.43 2.47
N PRO A 95 5.95 2.16 2.58
CA PRO A 95 5.70 1.16 1.55
C PRO A 95 4.20 0.90 1.45
N ARG A 96 3.69 0.70 0.24
CA ARG A 96 2.26 0.46 -0.04
C ARG A 96 2.04 -0.80 -0.87
N THR A 97 2.99 -1.15 -1.73
CA THR A 97 2.87 -2.31 -2.62
C THR A 97 3.64 -3.51 -2.08
N LEU A 98 3.27 -4.72 -2.54
CA LEU A 98 3.97 -5.95 -2.16
C LEU A 98 5.48 -5.87 -2.44
N ARG A 99 5.82 -5.34 -3.62
CA ARG A 99 7.20 -5.14 -4.07
C ARG A 99 7.97 -4.18 -3.17
N GLU A 100 7.34 -3.10 -2.74
CA GLU A 100 7.96 -2.11 -1.87
C GLU A 100 8.23 -2.67 -0.47
N HIS A 101 7.28 -3.42 0.09
CA HIS A 101 7.48 -4.09 1.38
C HIS A 101 8.61 -5.11 1.31
N ARG A 102 8.68 -5.90 0.23
CA ARG A 102 9.80 -6.83 0.00
C ARG A 102 11.13 -6.08 -0.11
N THR A 103 11.18 -5.03 -0.93
CA THR A 103 12.40 -4.25 -1.16
C THR A 103 12.87 -3.58 0.13
N ALA A 104 11.97 -3.01 0.92
CA ALA A 104 12.28 -2.39 2.21
C ALA A 104 12.92 -3.38 3.20
N ARG A 105 12.55 -4.67 3.12
CA ARG A 105 13.14 -5.76 3.90
C ARG A 105 14.38 -6.39 3.27
N GLY A 106 14.74 -6.00 2.05
CA GLY A 106 15.91 -6.50 1.34
C GLY A 106 15.79 -7.95 0.84
N PHE A 107 14.57 -8.49 0.75
CA PHE A 107 14.38 -9.87 0.28
C PHE A 107 14.42 -9.98 -1.25
N ALA A 108 15.06 -11.04 -1.74
CA ALA A 108 14.96 -11.44 -3.14
C ALA A 108 13.55 -12.03 -3.43
N PRO A 109 12.99 -11.84 -4.64
CA PRO A 109 11.67 -12.37 -4.97
C PRO A 109 11.61 -13.90 -4.88
N GLU A 110 12.70 -14.61 -5.16
CA GLU A 110 12.82 -16.07 -5.05
C GLU A 110 12.66 -16.56 -3.61
N ASP A 111 13.23 -15.83 -2.66
CA ASP A 111 13.19 -16.21 -1.25
C ASP A 111 11.81 -16.00 -0.65
N VAL A 112 11.13 -14.90 -1.04
CA VAL A 112 9.73 -14.70 -0.65
C VAL A 112 8.85 -15.76 -1.26
N ALA A 113 8.95 -16.00 -2.58
CA ALA A 113 8.15 -17.02 -3.27
C ALA A 113 8.30 -18.40 -2.62
N ARG A 114 9.53 -18.80 -2.30
CA ARG A 114 9.82 -20.08 -1.61
C ARG A 114 9.22 -20.12 -0.20
N ALA A 115 9.37 -19.06 0.59
CA ALA A 115 8.88 -19.00 1.96
C ALA A 115 7.35 -19.06 2.05
N VAL A 116 6.64 -18.41 1.11
CA VAL A 116 5.17 -18.42 1.06
C VAL A 116 4.61 -19.60 0.27
N GLY A 117 5.46 -20.40 -0.38
CA GLY A 117 5.04 -21.54 -1.19
C GLY A 117 4.36 -21.18 -2.50
N HIS A 118 4.78 -20.10 -3.15
CA HIS A 118 4.41 -19.76 -4.53
C HIS A 118 5.54 -20.10 -5.50
N GLU A 119 5.18 -20.39 -6.75
CA GLU A 119 6.14 -20.42 -7.85
C GLU A 119 6.61 -18.98 -8.16
N LEU A 120 7.88 -18.83 -8.58
CA LEU A 120 8.51 -17.51 -8.74
C LEU A 120 7.78 -16.62 -9.77
N HIS A 121 7.41 -17.15 -10.93
CA HIS A 121 6.68 -16.36 -11.94
C HIS A 121 5.29 -15.97 -11.43
N ALA A 122 4.60 -16.87 -10.73
CA ALA A 122 3.33 -16.55 -10.10
C ALA A 122 3.48 -15.42 -9.07
N TYR A 123 4.53 -15.44 -8.27
CA TYR A 123 4.83 -14.37 -7.30
C TYR A 123 5.15 -13.03 -7.99
N LEU A 124 6.04 -13.04 -9.00
CA LEU A 124 6.39 -11.83 -9.76
C LEU A 124 5.18 -11.20 -10.44
N ARG A 125 4.25 -12.01 -10.95
CA ARG A 125 2.97 -11.53 -11.50
C ARG A 125 2.09 -10.88 -10.43
N MET A 126 2.12 -11.36 -9.19
CA MET A 126 1.40 -10.72 -8.07
C MET A 126 2.04 -9.38 -7.69
N GLU A 127 3.37 -9.29 -7.69
CA GLU A 127 4.08 -8.01 -7.49
C GLU A 127 3.76 -7.00 -8.60
N GLU A 128 3.73 -7.44 -9.86
CA GLU A 128 3.47 -6.57 -11.01
C GLU A 128 2.02 -6.07 -11.05
N THR A 129 1.07 -6.92 -10.65
CA THR A 129 -0.36 -6.57 -10.62
C THR A 129 -0.79 -5.95 -9.29
N ASP A 130 0.13 -5.82 -8.33
CA ASP A 130 -0.12 -5.44 -6.93
C ASP A 130 -1.34 -6.17 -6.33
N THR A 131 -1.52 -7.43 -6.75
CA THR A 131 -2.68 -8.25 -6.40
C THR A 131 -2.20 -9.57 -5.85
N TRP A 132 -2.21 -9.68 -4.53
CA TRP A 132 -1.90 -10.93 -3.84
C TRP A 132 -3.00 -11.98 -4.07
N ARG A 133 -2.60 -13.20 -4.43
CA ARG A 133 -3.50 -14.35 -4.63
C ARG A 133 -2.97 -15.58 -3.89
N GLY A 134 -2.92 -15.48 -2.56
CA GLY A 134 -2.54 -16.59 -1.68
C GLY A 134 -3.68 -17.05 -0.78
N THR A 135 -3.59 -18.28 -0.26
CA THR A 135 -4.46 -18.79 0.81
C THR A 135 -4.24 -18.02 2.12
N ASP A 136 -5.11 -18.22 3.12
CA ASP A 136 -4.93 -17.60 4.45
C ASP A 136 -3.58 -17.96 5.09
N ARG A 137 -3.13 -19.21 4.93
CA ARG A 137 -1.83 -19.68 5.43
C ARG A 137 -0.67 -18.97 4.73
N GLN A 138 -0.76 -18.77 3.42
CA GLN A 138 0.30 -18.10 2.64
C GLN A 138 0.33 -16.61 2.93
N SER A 139 -0.85 -15.99 3.11
CA SER A 139 -0.99 -14.60 3.53
C SER A 139 -0.37 -14.39 4.91
N ALA A 140 -0.62 -15.28 5.88
CA ALA A 140 0.01 -15.22 7.20
C ALA A 140 1.54 -15.34 7.12
N ALA A 141 2.04 -16.32 6.36
CA ALA A 141 3.49 -16.49 6.15
C ALA A 141 4.14 -15.26 5.50
N LEU A 142 3.45 -14.60 4.56
CA LEU A 142 3.89 -13.36 3.95
C LEU A 142 3.95 -12.21 4.96
N ALA A 143 2.92 -12.08 5.81
CA ALA A 143 2.85 -11.05 6.84
C ALA A 143 4.00 -11.18 7.83
N ASP A 144 4.27 -12.40 8.28
CA ASP A 144 5.36 -12.71 9.21
C ASP A 144 6.73 -12.41 8.57
N LEU A 145 6.95 -12.88 7.34
CA LEU A 145 8.22 -12.69 6.62
C LEU A 145 8.52 -11.21 6.38
N LEU A 146 7.53 -10.46 5.87
CA LEU A 146 7.68 -9.03 5.57
C LEU A 146 7.45 -8.15 6.81
N GLY A 147 7.16 -8.75 7.97
CA GLY A 147 6.73 -8.11 9.21
C GLY A 147 5.71 -6.99 8.96
N LEU A 148 4.69 -7.30 8.17
CA LEU A 148 3.63 -6.35 7.82
C LEU A 148 2.83 -6.00 9.06
N ARG A 149 2.61 -4.71 9.29
CA ARG A 149 1.58 -4.30 10.23
C ARG A 149 0.22 -4.68 9.65
N LEU A 150 -0.74 -4.89 10.53
CA LEU A 150 -2.07 -5.35 10.16
C LEU A 150 -2.79 -4.48 9.09
N PRO A 151 -2.68 -3.14 9.10
CA PRO A 151 -3.22 -2.32 8.00
C PRO A 151 -2.50 -2.59 6.68
N ASP A 152 -1.17 -2.63 6.71
CA ASP A 152 -0.31 -2.87 5.54
C ASP A 152 -0.59 -4.28 4.96
N PHE A 153 -0.85 -5.27 5.81
CA PHE A 153 -1.29 -6.61 5.44
C PHE A 153 -2.63 -6.61 4.68
N VAL A 154 -3.63 -5.88 5.17
CA VAL A 154 -4.96 -5.81 4.53
C VAL A 154 -4.88 -5.12 3.17
N THR A 155 -4.06 -4.07 3.05
CA THR A 155 -3.79 -3.38 1.79
C THR A 155 -3.09 -4.31 0.80
N VAL A 156 -1.95 -4.90 1.18
CA VAL A 156 -1.14 -5.77 0.30
C VAL A 156 -1.90 -7.04 -0.12
N THR A 157 -2.78 -7.56 0.73
CA THR A 157 -3.60 -8.73 0.39
C THR A 157 -4.85 -8.41 -0.42
N GLY A 158 -5.09 -7.14 -0.77
CA GLY A 158 -6.28 -6.71 -1.52
C GLY A 158 -7.59 -6.88 -0.72
N ARG A 159 -7.50 -7.05 0.60
CA ARG A 159 -8.65 -7.27 1.49
C ARG A 159 -9.35 -5.97 1.90
N ASP A 160 -8.78 -4.83 1.55
CA ASP A 160 -9.22 -3.50 1.95
C ASP A 160 -10.65 -3.18 1.47
N ALA A 161 -10.96 -3.44 0.20
CA ALA A 161 -12.31 -3.21 -0.34
C ALA A 161 -13.38 -4.05 0.37
N LYS A 162 -13.05 -5.32 0.65
CA LYS A 162 -13.94 -6.24 1.38
C LYS A 162 -14.10 -5.81 2.84
N LEU A 163 -13.03 -5.35 3.49
CA LEU A 163 -13.09 -4.81 4.84
C LEU A 163 -13.98 -3.55 4.87
N GLY A 164 -13.76 -2.60 3.97
CA GLY A 164 -14.56 -1.38 3.87
C GLY A 164 -16.04 -1.67 3.67
N GLU A 165 -16.40 -2.66 2.85
CA GLU A 165 -17.79 -3.07 2.69
C GLU A 165 -18.39 -3.67 3.97
N LEU A 166 -17.66 -4.57 4.64
CA LEU A 166 -18.11 -5.13 5.91
C LEU A 166 -18.26 -4.07 7.00
N LEU A 167 -17.35 -3.10 7.06
CA LEU A 167 -17.41 -1.98 8.02
C LEU A 167 -18.59 -1.06 7.73
N ARG A 168 -18.80 -0.65 6.47
CA ARG A 168 -19.97 0.15 6.06
C ARG A 168 -21.26 -0.54 6.45
N ASN A 169 -21.40 -1.84 6.15
CA ASN A 169 -22.59 -2.61 6.50
C ASN A 169 -22.75 -2.76 8.02
N ALA A 170 -21.67 -2.98 8.76
CA ALA A 170 -21.70 -3.08 10.22
C ALA A 170 -22.23 -1.79 10.87
N VAL A 171 -21.74 -0.65 10.39
CA VAL A 171 -21.99 0.67 10.98
C VAL A 171 -23.38 1.21 10.63
N THR A 172 -23.86 0.95 9.41
CA THR A 172 -25.20 1.35 8.95
C THR A 172 -26.33 0.45 9.44
N THR A 173 -26.03 -0.81 9.80
CA THR A 173 -27.03 -1.79 10.24
C THR A 173 -26.79 -2.23 11.68
N ARG A 174 -26.52 -3.51 11.90
CA ARG A 174 -26.31 -4.14 13.20
C ARG A 174 -24.88 -4.65 13.31
N TRP A 175 -24.02 -3.87 13.94
CA TRP A 175 -22.59 -4.13 14.02
C TRP A 175 -22.22 -5.48 14.66
N GLN A 176 -23.00 -6.00 15.63
CA GLN A 176 -22.66 -7.26 16.31
C GLN A 176 -22.64 -8.47 15.35
N ALA A 177 -23.45 -8.45 14.30
CA ALA A 177 -23.48 -9.53 13.30
C ALA A 177 -22.20 -9.59 12.45
N TYR A 178 -21.46 -8.48 12.38
CA TYR A 178 -20.28 -8.30 11.53
C TYR A 178 -18.96 -8.59 12.25
N ILE A 179 -18.95 -8.87 13.55
CA ILE A 179 -17.74 -9.24 14.31
C ILE A 179 -17.07 -10.48 13.68
N ARG A 180 -17.84 -11.55 13.41
CA ARG A 180 -17.28 -12.79 12.81
C ARG A 180 -16.82 -12.59 11.35
N PRO A 181 -17.59 -11.93 10.46
CA PRO A 181 -17.12 -11.57 9.13
C PRO A 181 -15.83 -10.76 9.11
N VAL A 182 -15.71 -9.74 9.96
CA VAL A 182 -14.50 -8.89 10.03
C VAL A 182 -13.31 -9.66 10.59
N ALA A 183 -13.51 -10.49 11.62
CA ALA A 183 -12.46 -11.35 12.20
C ALA A 183 -11.83 -12.34 11.21
N LYS A 184 -12.56 -12.71 10.14
CA LYS A 184 -12.00 -13.55 9.06
C LYS A 184 -11.07 -12.78 8.12
N VAL A 185 -11.31 -11.47 7.96
CA VAL A 185 -10.53 -10.61 7.07
C VAL A 185 -9.30 -10.08 7.80
N VAL A 186 -9.51 -9.69 9.06
CA VAL A 186 -8.52 -9.10 9.95
C VAL A 186 -8.37 -10.00 11.17
N PRO A 187 -7.26 -10.75 11.32
CA PRO A 187 -7.06 -11.69 12.43
C PRO A 187 -6.74 -10.96 13.74
N LEU A 188 -7.68 -10.13 14.22
CA LEU A 188 -7.65 -9.50 15.53
C LEU A 188 -8.47 -10.31 16.53
N ASP A 189 -8.13 -10.15 17.81
CA ASP A 189 -8.95 -10.68 18.88
C ASP A 189 -10.36 -10.04 18.85
N ARG A 190 -11.36 -10.87 19.19
CA ARG A 190 -12.77 -10.50 19.06
C ARG A 190 -13.17 -9.32 19.93
N GLN A 191 -12.53 -9.14 21.09
CA GLN A 191 -12.85 -8.06 22.00
C GLN A 191 -12.47 -6.71 21.40
N PHE A 192 -11.27 -6.60 20.81
CA PHE A 192 -10.86 -5.39 20.09
C PHE A 192 -11.77 -5.08 18.89
N LEU A 193 -12.17 -6.12 18.15
CA LEU A 193 -13.12 -5.94 17.05
C LEU A 193 -14.50 -5.47 17.53
N GLN A 194 -14.95 -5.96 18.69
CA GLN A 194 -16.20 -5.55 19.28
C GLN A 194 -16.17 -4.07 19.65
N ASP A 195 -15.13 -3.65 20.37
CA ASP A 195 -14.98 -2.28 20.85
C ASP A 195 -14.82 -1.29 19.68
N ALA A 196 -14.02 -1.65 18.67
CA ALA A 196 -13.85 -0.84 17.47
C ALA A 196 -15.16 -0.69 16.67
N LEU A 197 -15.89 -1.79 16.44
CA LEU A 197 -17.15 -1.76 15.70
C LEU A 197 -18.26 -1.02 16.46
N GLN A 198 -18.33 -1.20 17.78
CA GLN A 198 -19.26 -0.45 18.63
C GLN A 198 -18.97 1.05 18.55
N GLY A 199 -17.70 1.43 18.64
CA GLY A 199 -17.24 2.80 18.52
C GLY A 199 -17.61 3.45 17.19
N LEU A 200 -17.29 2.80 16.08
CA LEU A 200 -17.63 3.30 14.74
C LEU A 200 -19.14 3.42 14.53
N HIS A 201 -19.92 2.48 15.09
CA HIS A 201 -21.37 2.57 15.03
C HIS A 201 -21.90 3.77 15.82
N GLN A 202 -21.36 4.04 17.01
CA GLN A 202 -21.73 5.21 17.81
C GLN A 202 -21.38 6.53 17.10
N ASP A 203 -20.19 6.62 16.49
CA ASP A 203 -19.76 7.81 15.73
C ASP A 203 -20.72 8.09 14.56
N TYR A 204 -21.06 7.06 13.79
CA TYR A 204 -22.00 7.19 12.69
C TYR A 204 -23.41 7.60 13.15
N GLN A 205 -23.92 6.98 14.23
CA GLN A 205 -25.21 7.38 14.79
C GLN A 205 -25.17 8.83 15.32
N GLY A 206 -24.03 9.30 15.83
CA GLY A 206 -23.81 10.70 16.19
C GLY A 206 -23.93 11.65 14.99
N HIS A 207 -23.30 11.32 13.86
CA HIS A 207 -23.45 12.07 12.61
C HIS A 207 -24.90 12.06 12.08
N MET A 208 -25.61 10.93 12.22
CA MET A 208 -27.02 10.80 11.85
C MET A 208 -27.98 11.54 12.79
N ALA A 209 -27.68 11.61 14.08
CA ALA A 209 -28.47 12.38 15.05
C ALA A 209 -28.29 13.89 14.85
N ALA A 210 -27.07 14.34 14.51
CA ALA A 210 -26.78 15.73 14.16
C ALA A 210 -27.55 16.20 12.91
N THR A 211 -27.82 15.30 11.96
CA THR A 211 -28.68 15.60 10.79
C THR A 211 -30.15 15.83 11.16
N LEU A 212 -30.63 15.26 12.27
CA LEU A 212 -32.03 15.33 12.71
C LEU A 212 -32.27 16.39 13.81
N SER A 213 -31.25 16.70 14.62
CA SER A 213 -31.39 17.55 15.83
C SER A 213 -31.50 19.04 15.55
N TRP A 214 -31.08 19.53 14.38
CA TRP A 214 -31.20 20.93 13.99
C TRP A 214 -32.21 21.04 12.86
N GLY A 215 -33.43 21.44 13.20
CA GLY A 215 -34.52 21.62 12.24
C GLY A 215 -34.14 22.66 11.18
N GLY A 216 -33.76 22.20 10.00
CA GLY A 216 -33.41 23.04 8.86
C GLY A 216 -32.30 22.39 8.06
N GLY A 217 -32.67 21.67 7.00
CA GLY A 217 -31.77 20.88 6.17
C GLY A 217 -30.49 21.63 5.78
N SER A 218 -29.36 21.06 6.17
CA SER A 218 -28.05 21.48 5.70
C SER A 218 -27.39 20.28 5.02
N SER A 219 -27.04 20.43 3.74
CA SER A 219 -26.24 19.49 2.94
C SER A 219 -25.03 18.95 3.73
N ASP A 220 -24.46 19.82 4.56
CA ASP A 220 -23.21 19.66 5.29
C ASP A 220 -23.20 18.46 6.26
N ALA A 221 -24.32 18.20 6.96
CA ALA A 221 -24.40 17.08 7.90
C ALA A 221 -24.56 15.73 7.17
N GLY A 222 -25.22 15.72 6.00
CA GLY A 222 -25.30 14.55 5.14
C GLY A 222 -24.00 14.29 4.36
N ASP A 223 -23.23 15.35 4.07
CA ASP A 223 -21.89 15.26 3.48
C ASP A 223 -20.89 14.71 4.49
N ALA A 224 -20.94 15.15 5.76
CA ALA A 224 -20.10 14.61 6.84
C ALA A 224 -20.32 13.10 7.09
N ALA A 225 -21.57 12.62 7.02
CA ALA A 225 -21.86 11.20 7.15
C ALA A 225 -21.34 10.37 5.96
N ARG A 226 -21.34 10.94 4.75
CA ARG A 226 -20.76 10.31 3.55
C ARG A 226 -19.23 10.28 3.62
N ASP A 227 -18.61 11.39 3.99
CA ASP A 227 -17.16 11.48 4.19
C ASP A 227 -16.66 10.48 5.25
N PHE A 228 -17.41 10.31 6.34
CA PHE A 228 -17.11 9.31 7.36
C PHE A 228 -17.15 7.88 6.81
N LEU A 229 -18.15 7.54 5.99
CA LEU A 229 -18.25 6.21 5.37
C LEU A 229 -17.17 5.97 4.32
N ASP A 230 -16.75 7.01 3.60
CA ASP A 230 -15.67 6.94 2.62
C ASP A 230 -14.31 6.69 3.30
N ARG A 231 -14.11 7.23 4.51
CA ARG A 231 -12.89 7.03 5.32
C ARG A 231 -13.04 5.97 6.41
N ILE A 232 -14.05 5.09 6.32
CA ILE A 232 -14.38 4.16 7.41
C ILE A 232 -13.23 3.21 7.78
N VAL A 233 -12.41 2.81 6.79
CA VAL A 233 -11.25 1.93 7.01
C VAL A 233 -10.17 2.67 7.79
N GLU A 234 -9.94 3.95 7.50
CA GLU A 234 -9.01 4.80 8.23
C GLU A 234 -9.46 4.96 9.69
N HIS A 235 -10.73 5.30 9.91
CA HIS A 235 -11.31 5.43 11.25
C HIS A 235 -11.22 4.12 12.06
N PHE A 236 -11.42 2.98 11.41
CA PHE A 236 -11.25 1.67 12.04
C PHE A 236 -9.83 1.43 12.54
N TRP A 237 -8.82 1.71 11.69
CA TRP A 237 -7.41 1.54 12.07
C TRP A 237 -6.95 2.53 13.13
N THR A 238 -7.45 3.77 13.10
CA THR A 238 -7.18 4.77 14.14
C THR A 238 -7.71 4.30 15.49
N ARG A 239 -8.96 3.82 15.55
CA ARG A 239 -9.54 3.32 16.81
C ARG A 239 -8.80 2.10 17.37
N ILE A 240 -8.36 1.17 16.51
CA ILE A 240 -7.57 0.01 16.97
C ILE A 240 -6.23 0.43 17.58
N GLN A 241 -5.62 1.51 17.08
CA GLN A 241 -4.37 2.03 17.64
C GLN A 241 -4.57 2.81 18.94
N GLU A 242 -5.76 3.39 19.15
CA GLU A 242 -6.12 4.16 20.34
C GLU A 242 -6.63 3.30 21.51
N SER A 243 -7.14 2.08 21.24
CA SER A 243 -7.51 1.13 22.27
C SER A 243 -6.27 0.63 23.02
N PRO A 244 -6.12 0.93 24.33
CA PRO A 244 -4.94 0.54 25.10
C PRO A 244 -4.91 -0.98 25.27
N VAL A 245 -3.69 -1.53 25.17
CA VAL A 245 -3.33 -2.92 25.48
C VAL A 245 -3.66 -3.27 26.92
#